data_AF-A0A813KK69-F1
#
_entry.id   AF-A0A813KK69-F1
#
_cell.length_a   1.000
_cell.length_b   1.000
_cell.length_c   1.000
_cell.angle_alpha   90.00
_cell.angle_beta   90.00
_cell.angle_gamma   90.00
#
_symmetry.space_group_name_H-M   'P 1'
#
loop_
_entity.id
_entity.type
_entity.pdbx_description
1 polymer ?
#
loop_
_entity_poly.entity_id
_entity_poly.type
_entity_poly.pdbx_seq_one_letter_code
_entity_poly.pdbx_strand_id
1 'polypeptide(L)'
;AKRSDLHPAVMASQPKPGMDLDRSTLETCQSVTALALGMVMAGTGDLASLCILRSLRKKAAQETGYGVHMATHMALGWVCLGGGRYTFDQEPLSIAALLMAAFPRLPTSLTDNRCHLQAFRHLYVLAARHRCVEAIEVDTKQPVDVHVSLETLGGTETTSLPRLMLTSGELKSITL
;
A
#
# COMPACT_ATOMS: atom_id res chain seq x y z
N ALA A 1 16.11 31.88 -31.49
CA ALA A 1 15.75 30.98 -30.38
C ALA A 1 16.65 31.29 -29.20
N LYS A 2 16.11 31.73 -28.06
CA LYS A 2 16.90 31.93 -26.83
C LYS A 2 17.39 30.57 -26.35
N ARG A 3 18.71 30.37 -26.32
CA ARG A 3 19.33 29.20 -25.70
C ARG A 3 19.12 29.38 -24.20
N SER A 4 18.37 28.49 -23.56
CA SER A 4 18.18 28.53 -22.11
C SER A 4 19.48 28.09 -21.41
N ASP A 5 19.83 28.73 -20.30
CA ASP A 5 21.10 28.50 -19.57
C ASP A 5 20.98 27.48 -18.43
N LEU A 6 19.93 26.64 -18.44
CA LEU A 6 19.67 25.66 -17.39
C LEU A 6 20.60 24.46 -17.49
N HIS A 7 20.96 23.89 -16.33
CA HIS A 7 21.75 22.66 -16.22
C HIS A 7 21.12 21.53 -17.08
N PRO A 8 21.92 20.76 -17.84
CA PRO A 8 21.41 19.80 -18.84
C PRO A 8 20.43 18.76 -18.27
N ALA A 9 20.60 18.36 -17.01
CA ALA A 9 19.66 17.47 -16.33
C ALA A 9 18.25 18.09 -16.16
N VAL A 10 18.18 19.40 -15.85
CA VAL A 10 16.91 20.13 -15.69
C VAL A 10 16.23 20.34 -17.03
N MET A 11 17.02 20.50 -18.11
CA MET A 11 16.49 20.57 -19.47
C MET A 11 15.92 19.24 -19.96
N ALA A 12 16.53 18.13 -19.58
CA ALA A 12 16.04 16.79 -19.92
C ALA A 12 14.75 16.44 -19.18
N SER A 13 14.54 16.98 -17.97
CA SER A 13 13.31 16.75 -17.20
C SER A 13 12.11 17.61 -17.63
N GLN A 14 12.31 18.64 -18.45
CA GLN A 14 11.19 19.48 -18.87
C GLN A 14 10.35 18.76 -19.93
N PRO A 15 9.02 18.63 -19.72
CA PRO A 15 8.16 17.99 -20.69
C PRO A 15 8.12 18.84 -21.97
N LYS A 16 8.55 18.25 -23.09
CA LYS A 16 8.43 18.88 -24.41
C LYS A 16 7.05 18.57 -24.99
N PRO A 17 6.38 19.52 -25.66
CA PRO A 17 5.14 19.23 -26.37
C PRO A 17 5.36 18.11 -27.40
N GLY A 18 4.59 17.01 -27.29
CA GLY A 18 4.72 15.83 -28.15
C GLY A 18 5.74 14.77 -27.69
N MET A 19 6.23 14.84 -26.44
CA MET A 19 7.10 13.81 -25.87
C MET A 19 6.27 12.59 -25.44
N ASP A 20 6.43 11.48 -26.16
CA ASP A 20 5.90 10.19 -25.74
C ASP A 20 6.66 9.69 -24.51
N LEU A 21 5.93 9.20 -23.51
CA LEU A 21 6.52 8.64 -22.31
C LEU A 21 7.06 7.24 -22.60
N ASP A 22 8.29 6.98 -22.16
CA ASP A 22 8.84 5.63 -22.19
C ASP A 22 7.93 4.68 -21.41
N ARG A 23 7.60 3.55 -22.05
CA ARG A 23 6.76 2.50 -21.46
C ARG A 23 7.26 2.04 -20.10
N SER A 24 8.58 1.92 -19.93
CA SER A 24 9.22 1.54 -18.67
C SER A 24 8.95 2.53 -17.53
N THR A 25 8.99 3.83 -17.84
CA THR A 25 8.70 4.90 -16.89
C THR A 25 7.22 4.87 -16.50
N LEU A 26 6.33 4.66 -17.46
CA LEU A 26 4.89 4.52 -17.20
C LEU A 26 4.59 3.31 -16.31
N GLU A 27 5.16 2.14 -16.62
CA GLU A 27 5.00 0.91 -15.83
C GLU A 27 5.54 1.08 -14.40
N THR A 28 6.65 1.81 -14.24
CA THR A 28 7.22 2.12 -12.92
C THR A 28 6.29 3.01 -12.10
N CYS A 29 5.82 4.13 -12.67
CA CYS A 29 4.87 5.03 -12.01
C CYS A 29 3.59 4.30 -11.61
N GLN A 30 3.03 3.50 -12.52
CA GLN A 30 1.86 2.68 -12.27
C GLN A 30 2.08 1.69 -11.12
N SER A 31 3.25 1.06 -11.06
CA SER A 31 3.60 0.12 -10.00
C SER A 31 3.77 0.81 -8.64
N VAL A 32 4.36 1.99 -8.60
CA VAL A 32 4.49 2.79 -7.36
C VAL A 32 3.12 3.25 -6.88
N THR A 33 2.25 3.71 -7.78
CA THR A 33 0.86 4.07 -7.42
C THR A 33 0.07 2.86 -6.92
N ALA A 34 0.27 1.68 -7.50
CA ALA A 34 -0.35 0.44 -7.01
C ALA A 34 0.13 0.10 -5.59
N LEU A 35 1.42 0.24 -5.29
CA LEU A 35 1.97 0.06 -3.94
C LEU A 35 1.40 1.09 -2.95
N ALA A 36 1.28 2.35 -3.36
CA ALA A 36 0.68 3.40 -2.53
C ALA A 36 -0.79 3.08 -2.21
N LEU A 37 -1.57 2.64 -3.20
CA LEU A 37 -2.96 2.19 -2.99
C LEU A 37 -3.02 1.02 -2.00
N GLY A 38 -2.16 0.01 -2.18
CA GLY A 38 -2.10 -1.14 -1.27
C GLY A 38 -1.67 -0.77 0.15
N MET A 39 -0.81 0.23 0.31
CA MET A 39 -0.36 0.72 1.61
C MET A 39 -1.45 1.50 2.35
N VAL A 40 -2.20 2.35 1.63
CA VAL A 40 -3.33 3.11 2.20
C VAL A 40 -4.47 2.18 2.59
N MET A 41 -4.77 1.21 1.74
CA MET A 41 -5.86 0.25 1.95
C MET A 41 -5.40 -1.01 2.68
N ALA A 42 -4.31 -0.92 3.45
CA ALA A 42 -3.68 -2.09 4.06
C ALA A 42 -4.61 -2.78 5.07
N GLY A 43 -4.90 -4.05 4.81
CA GLY A 43 -5.75 -4.90 5.64
C GLY A 43 -7.26 -4.68 5.49
N THR A 44 -7.72 -3.64 4.77
CA THR A 44 -9.16 -3.35 4.69
C THR A 44 -9.91 -4.35 3.81
N GLY A 45 -9.21 -5.01 2.88
CA GLY A 45 -9.84 -5.91 1.92
C GLY A 45 -10.77 -5.21 0.92
N ASP A 46 -10.59 -3.90 0.70
CA ASP A 46 -11.47 -3.12 -0.17
C ASP A 46 -11.60 -3.69 -1.59
N LEU A 47 -12.84 -3.96 -2.00
CA LEU A 47 -13.16 -4.63 -3.25
C LEU A 47 -12.74 -3.79 -4.47
N ALA A 48 -12.88 -2.45 -4.40
CA ALA A 48 -12.51 -1.58 -5.52
C ALA A 48 -11.00 -1.65 -5.77
N SER A 49 -10.20 -1.56 -4.71
CA SER A 49 -8.73 -1.69 -4.75
C SER A 49 -8.30 -3.06 -5.26
N LEU A 50 -8.92 -4.15 -4.78
CA LEU A 50 -8.66 -5.51 -5.26
C LEU A 50 -8.99 -5.68 -6.75
N CYS A 51 -10.11 -5.12 -7.22
CA CYS A 51 -10.49 -5.13 -8.63
C CYS A 51 -9.48 -4.40 -9.51
N ILE A 52 -9.01 -3.23 -9.08
CA ILE A 52 -7.96 -2.47 -9.79
C ILE A 52 -6.70 -3.33 -9.88
N LEU A 53 -6.17 -3.82 -8.76
CA LEU A 53 -4.95 -4.63 -8.72
C LEU A 53 -5.07 -5.93 -9.52
N ARG A 54 -6.23 -6.58 -9.49
CA ARG A 54 -6.53 -7.76 -10.32
C ARG A 54 -6.50 -7.43 -11.80
N SER A 55 -7.02 -6.27 -12.20
CA SER A 55 -6.98 -5.81 -13.59
C SER A 55 -5.54 -5.55 -14.06
N LEU A 56 -4.69 -4.97 -13.20
CA LEU A 56 -3.27 -4.75 -13.47
C LEU A 56 -2.54 -6.07 -13.67
N ARG A 57 -2.75 -7.02 -12.76
CA ARG A 57 -2.19 -8.36 -12.87
C ARG A 57 -2.61 -9.07 -14.17
N LYS A 58 -3.87 -8.91 -14.61
CA LYS A 58 -4.37 -9.53 -15.84
C LYS A 58 -3.78 -8.88 -17.11
N LYS A 59 -3.49 -7.57 -17.07
CA LYS A 59 -2.87 -6.84 -18.19
C LYS A 59 -1.37 -7.11 -18.34
N ALA A 60 -0.72 -7.59 -17.28
CA ALA A 60 0.69 -7.92 -17.32
C ALA A 60 0.94 -9.11 -18.26
N ALA A 61 1.59 -8.83 -19.39
CA ALA A 61 1.99 -9.83 -20.38
C ALA A 61 3.33 -10.49 -20.00
N GLN A 62 3.71 -11.55 -20.71
CA GLN A 62 4.99 -12.25 -20.47
C GLN A 62 6.23 -11.37 -20.69
N GLU A 63 6.10 -10.29 -21.47
CA GLU A 63 7.15 -9.29 -21.68
C GLU A 63 7.25 -8.24 -20.57
N THR A 64 6.32 -8.21 -19.62
CA THR A 64 6.39 -7.25 -18.51
C THR A 64 7.49 -7.62 -17.52
N GLY A 65 8.23 -6.60 -17.07
CA GLY A 65 9.36 -6.82 -16.16
C GLY A 65 8.93 -7.43 -14.83
N TYR A 66 9.81 -8.24 -14.22
CA TYR A 66 9.54 -8.93 -12.95
C TYR A 66 9.06 -7.96 -11.85
N GLY A 67 9.64 -6.76 -11.80
CA GLY A 67 9.30 -5.71 -10.85
C GLY A 67 7.82 -5.30 -10.88
N VAL A 68 7.18 -5.25 -12.04
CA VAL A 68 5.76 -4.88 -12.18
C VAL A 68 4.87 -5.94 -11.55
N HIS A 69 5.17 -7.22 -11.80
CA HIS A 69 4.49 -8.32 -11.14
C HIS A 69 4.70 -8.27 -9.63
N MET A 70 5.95 -8.10 -9.18
CA MET A 70 6.29 -8.00 -7.76
C MET A 70 5.51 -6.89 -7.06
N ALA A 71 5.50 -5.68 -7.62
CA ALA A 71 4.78 -4.55 -7.05
C ALA A 71 3.26 -4.79 -7.00
N THR A 72 2.68 -5.33 -8.07
CA THR A 72 1.24 -5.62 -8.13
C THR A 72 0.84 -6.67 -7.09
N HIS A 73 1.63 -7.73 -6.92
CA HIS A 73 1.37 -8.78 -5.95
C HIS A 73 1.64 -8.34 -4.51
N MET A 74 2.65 -7.50 -4.29
CA MET A 74 2.94 -6.90 -2.99
C MET A 74 1.81 -5.96 -2.55
N ALA A 75 1.33 -5.09 -3.44
CA ALA A 75 0.16 -4.26 -3.20
C ALA A 75 -1.08 -5.09 -2.87
N LEU A 76 -1.32 -6.17 -3.62
CA LEU A 76 -2.44 -7.09 -3.37
C LEU A 76 -2.34 -7.75 -1.99
N GLY A 77 -1.13 -8.17 -1.61
CA GLY A 77 -0.84 -8.73 -0.29
C GLY A 77 -1.06 -7.72 0.84
N TRP A 78 -0.75 -6.44 0.61
CA TRP A 78 -0.99 -5.38 1.59
C TRP A 78 -2.48 -5.09 1.77
N VAL A 79 -3.29 -5.07 0.70
CA VAL A 79 -4.75 -4.89 0.85
C VAL A 79 -5.39 -5.98 1.71
N CYS A 80 -4.89 -7.21 1.61
CA CYS A 80 -5.34 -8.36 2.41
C CYS A 80 -4.37 -8.71 3.55
N LEU A 81 -3.66 -7.73 4.12
CA LEU A 81 -2.59 -7.96 5.09
C LEU A 81 -3.06 -8.79 6.30
N GLY A 82 -2.39 -9.91 6.53
CA GLY A 82 -2.74 -10.84 7.62
C GLY A 82 -4.19 -11.33 7.59
N GLY A 83 -4.80 -11.44 6.40
CA GLY A 83 -6.20 -11.84 6.23
C GLY A 83 -7.19 -10.75 6.65
N GLY A 84 -6.77 -9.49 6.68
CA GLY A 84 -7.56 -8.35 7.12
C GLY A 84 -7.50 -8.07 8.63
N ARG A 85 -6.57 -8.72 9.34
CA ARG A 85 -6.37 -8.51 10.79
C ARG A 85 -5.30 -7.47 11.12
N TYR A 86 -4.43 -7.20 10.16
CA TYR A 86 -3.27 -6.34 10.34
C TYR A 86 -3.37 -5.13 9.42
N THR A 87 -2.84 -4.00 9.88
CA THR A 87 -2.64 -2.80 9.07
C THR A 87 -1.28 -2.20 9.38
N PHE A 88 -0.88 -1.18 8.61
CA PHE A 88 0.40 -0.52 8.81
C PHE A 88 0.33 0.57 9.87
N ASP A 89 1.41 0.66 10.64
CA ASP A 89 1.57 1.63 11.70
C ASP A 89 2.36 2.85 11.23
N GLN A 90 2.18 3.98 11.92
CA GLN A 90 2.80 5.27 11.56
C GLN A 90 3.94 5.69 12.50
N GLU A 91 4.45 4.76 13.31
CA GLU A 91 5.64 4.97 14.13
C GLU A 91 6.90 5.18 13.25
N PRO A 92 7.91 5.94 13.71
CA PRO A 92 9.11 6.23 12.92
C PRO A 92 9.83 4.99 12.39
N LEU A 93 9.88 3.91 13.19
CA LEU A 93 10.43 2.63 12.79
C LEU A 93 9.61 1.96 11.68
N SER A 94 8.27 2.01 11.80
CA SER A 94 7.34 1.47 10.81
C SER A 94 7.45 2.22 9.49
N ILE A 95 7.55 3.55 9.53
CA ILE A 95 7.78 4.39 8.36
C ILE A 95 9.12 4.05 7.71
N ALA A 96 10.21 3.94 8.48
CA ALA A 96 11.52 3.56 7.96
C ALA A 96 11.50 2.17 7.28
N ALA A 97 10.81 1.21 7.90
CA ALA A 97 10.66 -0.14 7.36
C ALA A 97 9.82 -0.14 6.06
N LEU A 98 8.75 0.65 6.00
CA LEU A 98 7.92 0.80 4.79
C LEU A 98 8.67 1.52 3.67
N LEU A 99 9.48 2.53 3.96
CA LEU A 99 10.32 3.21 2.96
C LEU A 99 11.30 2.23 2.32
N MET A 100 11.91 1.35 3.13
CA MET A 100 12.77 0.29 2.64
C MET A 100 11.98 -0.72 1.80
N ALA A 101 10.83 -1.18 2.28
CA ALA A 101 10.03 -2.19 1.57
C ALA A 101 9.39 -1.66 0.28
N ALA A 102 8.97 -0.39 0.25
CA ALA A 102 8.28 0.26 -0.86
C ALA A 102 9.22 1.05 -1.79
N PHE A 103 10.54 0.86 -1.71
CA PHE A 103 11.51 1.61 -2.50
C PHE A 103 11.14 1.64 -4.00
N PRO A 104 11.08 2.81 -4.67
CA PRO A 104 10.42 2.95 -5.96
C PRO A 104 11.15 2.30 -7.15
N ARG A 105 12.43 1.90 -6.98
CA ARG A 105 13.19 1.18 -8.01
C ARG A 105 12.93 -0.32 -7.91
N LEU A 106 12.14 -0.83 -8.84
CA LEU A 106 11.78 -2.24 -8.92
C LEU A 106 12.84 -3.05 -9.70
N PRO A 107 13.03 -4.34 -9.38
CA PRO A 107 13.96 -5.21 -10.10
C PRO A 107 13.50 -5.47 -11.54
N THR A 108 14.47 -5.59 -12.44
CA THR A 108 14.21 -6.01 -13.82
C THR A 108 14.09 -7.53 -13.97
N SER A 109 14.90 -8.28 -13.20
CA SER A 109 14.96 -9.74 -13.15
C SER A 109 14.88 -10.25 -11.71
N LEU A 110 14.59 -11.55 -11.53
CA LEU A 110 14.50 -12.21 -10.22
C LEU A 110 15.76 -12.05 -9.36
N THR A 111 16.94 -12.02 -9.98
CA THR A 111 18.24 -11.91 -9.30
C THR A 111 18.78 -10.48 -9.26
N ASP A 112 18.03 -9.49 -9.77
CA ASP A 112 18.46 -8.10 -9.84
C ASP A 112 18.39 -7.42 -8.46
N ASN A 113 19.57 -7.18 -7.90
CA ASN A 113 19.77 -6.46 -6.63
C ASN A 113 20.63 -5.19 -6.81
N ARG A 114 20.78 -4.69 -8.05
CA ARG A 114 21.73 -3.60 -8.34
C ARG A 114 21.33 -2.27 -7.72
N CYS A 115 20.03 -1.96 -7.71
CA CYS A 115 19.51 -0.69 -7.20
C CYS A 115 18.96 -0.78 -5.77
N HIS A 116 18.52 -1.97 -5.36
CA HIS A 116 17.91 -2.23 -4.07
C HIS A 116 17.96 -3.72 -3.76
N LEU A 117 18.22 -4.09 -2.51
CA LEU A 117 18.28 -5.48 -2.07
C LEU A 117 16.85 -6.04 -1.91
N GLN A 118 16.49 -7.10 -2.64
CA GLN A 118 15.12 -7.62 -2.63
C GLN A 118 14.67 -8.12 -1.24
N ALA A 119 15.59 -8.54 -0.37
CA ALA A 119 15.25 -8.96 0.98
C ALA A 119 14.56 -7.85 1.80
N PHE A 120 14.90 -6.58 1.54
CA PHE A 120 14.30 -5.44 2.24
C PHE A 120 12.83 -5.22 1.89
N ARG A 121 12.35 -5.80 0.79
CA ARG A 121 10.92 -5.82 0.44
C ARG A 121 10.05 -6.50 1.50
N HIS A 122 10.63 -7.36 2.35
CA HIS A 122 9.89 -8.03 3.43
C HIS A 122 9.86 -7.24 4.75
N LEU A 123 10.59 -6.11 4.84
CA LEU A 123 10.61 -5.31 6.07
C LEU A 123 9.27 -4.66 6.40
N TYR A 124 8.29 -4.64 5.48
CA TYR A 124 6.93 -4.18 5.77
C TYR A 124 6.30 -4.93 6.95
N VAL A 125 6.75 -6.16 7.25
CA VAL A 125 6.28 -6.94 8.39
C VAL A 125 6.55 -6.23 9.73
N LEU A 126 7.65 -5.47 9.83
CA LEU A 126 7.96 -4.71 11.05
C LEU A 126 6.97 -3.56 11.29
N ALA A 127 6.35 -3.06 10.21
CA ALA A 127 5.32 -2.04 10.27
C ALA A 127 3.91 -2.62 10.46
N ALA A 128 3.72 -3.93 10.30
CA ALA A 128 2.42 -4.58 10.44
C ALA A 128 2.02 -4.70 11.91
N ARG A 129 0.85 -4.15 12.26
CA ARG A 129 0.26 -4.22 13.60
C ARG A 129 -1.12 -4.86 13.55
N HIS A 130 -1.41 -5.70 14.53
CA HIS A 130 -2.75 -6.25 14.71
C HIS A 130 -3.67 -5.15 15.23
N ARG A 131 -4.67 -4.76 14.44
CA ARG A 131 -5.66 -3.72 14.80
C ARG A 131 -7.10 -4.17 14.59
N CYS A 132 -7.33 -5.42 14.22
CA CYS A 132 -8.69 -5.96 14.10
C CYS A 132 -9.28 -6.22 15.48
N VAL A 133 -10.47 -5.68 15.70
CA VAL A 133 -11.28 -5.97 16.89
C VAL A 133 -12.47 -6.80 16.44
N GLU A 134 -12.66 -7.92 17.09
CA GLU A 134 -13.80 -8.82 16.93
C GLU A 134 -14.54 -8.92 18.27
N ALA A 135 -15.87 -8.99 18.22
CA ALA A 135 -16.66 -9.27 19.39
C ALA A 135 -16.86 -10.79 19.49
N ILE A 136 -16.73 -11.31 20.70
CA ILE A 136 -16.89 -12.73 20.99
C ILE A 136 -17.96 -12.85 22.07
N GLU A 137 -18.97 -13.67 21.81
CA GLU A 137 -20.03 -13.96 22.78
C GLU A 137 -19.43 -14.74 23.97
N VAL A 138 -19.76 -14.32 25.19
CA VAL A 138 -19.11 -14.79 26.42
C VAL A 138 -19.36 -16.29 26.66
N ASP A 139 -20.60 -16.74 26.47
CA ASP A 139 -21.01 -18.10 26.81
C ASP A 139 -20.60 -19.12 25.73
N THR A 140 -20.83 -18.78 24.46
CA THR A 140 -20.56 -19.68 23.32
C THR A 140 -19.11 -19.61 22.84
N LYS A 141 -18.38 -18.53 23.19
CA LYS A 141 -17.04 -18.20 22.67
C LYS A 141 -16.99 -18.10 21.15
N GLN A 142 -18.13 -17.79 20.52
CA GLN A 142 -18.22 -17.61 19.07
C GLN A 142 -18.11 -16.13 18.69
N PRO A 143 -17.51 -15.81 17.53
CA PRO A 143 -17.50 -14.45 17.03
C PRO A 143 -18.93 -14.00 16.70
N VAL A 144 -19.26 -12.78 17.11
CA VAL A 144 -20.58 -12.18 16.92
C VAL A 144 -20.43 -10.76 16.35
N ASP A 145 -21.33 -10.40 15.45
CA ASP A 145 -21.36 -9.05 14.88
C ASP A 145 -22.09 -8.11 15.85
N VAL A 146 -21.40 -7.05 16.27
CA VAL A 146 -21.92 -6.07 17.24
C VAL A 146 -21.73 -4.66 16.69
N HIS A 147 -22.74 -3.83 16.87
CA HIS A 147 -22.66 -2.40 16.56
C HIS A 147 -21.99 -1.66 17.72
N VAL A 148 -20.99 -0.84 17.40
CA VAL A 148 -20.24 0.00 18.33
C VAL A 148 -20.29 1.45 17.89
N SER A 149 -20.42 2.36 18.84
CA SER A 149 -20.16 3.78 18.65
C SER A 149 -18.69 4.08 18.94
N LEU A 150 -18.00 4.57 17.92
CA LEU A 150 -16.60 5.00 17.99
C LEU A 150 -16.57 6.52 18.11
N GLU A 151 -15.95 7.03 19.17
CA GLU A 151 -15.67 8.45 19.30
C GLU A 151 -14.27 8.72 18.76
N THR A 152 -14.19 9.42 17.62
CA THR A 152 -12.93 9.86 17.03
C THR A 152 -12.71 11.35 17.23
N LEU A 153 -11.53 11.85 16.87
CA LEU A 153 -11.28 13.30 16.82
C LEU A 153 -12.23 14.05 15.88
N GLY A 154 -12.75 13.39 14.83
CA GLY A 154 -13.63 13.97 13.81
C GLY A 154 -15.13 13.85 14.09
N GLY A 155 -15.53 13.11 15.12
CA GLY A 155 -16.93 12.88 15.47
C GLY A 155 -17.23 11.45 15.93
N THR A 156 -18.49 11.19 16.22
CA THR A 156 -18.98 9.86 16.62
C THR A 156 -19.47 9.10 15.39
N GLU A 157 -18.94 7.90 15.15
CA GLU A 157 -19.35 7.01 14.06
C GLU A 157 -19.90 5.69 14.63
N THR A 158 -21.07 5.26 14.14
CA THR A 158 -21.62 3.94 14.47
C THR A 158 -21.16 2.92 13.44
N THR A 159 -20.51 1.85 13.88
CA THR A 159 -19.88 0.86 12.99
C THR A 159 -20.08 -0.56 13.51
N SER A 160 -19.94 -1.58 12.66
CA SER A 160 -20.04 -2.99 13.06
C SER A 160 -18.67 -3.63 13.22
N LEU A 161 -18.51 -4.50 14.21
CA LEU A 161 -17.39 -5.43 14.35
C LEU A 161 -17.71 -6.72 13.57
N PRO A 162 -16.70 -7.45 13.05
CA PRO A 162 -15.26 -7.21 13.16
C PRO A 162 -14.74 -6.10 12.22
N ARG A 163 -13.86 -5.23 12.73
CA ARG A 163 -13.30 -4.12 11.95
C ARG A 163 -11.86 -3.78 12.37
N LEU A 164 -11.07 -3.31 11.41
CA LEU A 164 -9.77 -2.68 11.67
C LEU A 164 -9.98 -1.32 12.35
N MET A 165 -9.38 -1.16 13.52
CA MET A 165 -9.40 0.09 14.27
C MET A 165 -8.39 1.09 13.70
N LEU A 166 -8.75 2.36 13.84
CA LEU A 166 -7.91 3.51 13.50
C LEU A 166 -6.63 3.54 14.35
N THR A 167 -5.68 4.37 13.95
CA THR A 167 -4.44 4.58 14.71
C THR A 167 -4.78 5.09 16.11
N SER A 168 -4.02 4.61 17.11
CA SER A 168 -4.34 4.80 18.54
C SER A 168 -4.40 6.26 19.01
N GLY A 169 -3.89 7.20 18.22
CA GLY A 169 -4.00 8.65 18.50
C GLY A 169 -5.34 9.29 18.08
N GLU A 170 -6.14 8.63 17.22
CA GLU A 170 -7.37 9.21 16.67
C GLU A 170 -8.64 8.76 17.40
N LEU A 171 -8.55 7.67 18.16
CA LEU A 171 -9.67 7.05 18.87
C LEU A 171 -9.71 7.49 20.34
N LYS A 172 -10.83 8.07 20.78
CA LYS A 172 -11.03 8.52 22.17
C LYS A 172 -11.70 7.48 23.04
N SER A 173 -12.79 6.89 22.54
CA SER A 173 -13.56 5.90 23.28
C SER A 173 -14.29 4.94 22.32
N ILE A 174 -14.56 3.74 22.82
CA ILE A 174 -15.38 2.72 22.16
C ILE A 174 -16.53 2.42 23.12
N THR A 175 -17.75 2.56 22.63
CA THR A 175 -18.97 2.25 23.38
C THR A 175 -19.79 1.22 22.61
N LEU A 176 -20.33 0.24 23.34
CA LEU A 176 -21.20 -0.82 22.85
C LEU A 176 -22.66 -0.42 23.09
#